data_AF-A0A067C6B9-F1
#
_entry.id   AF-A0A067C6B9-F1
#
_cell.length_a   1.000
_cell.length_b   1.000
_cell.length_c   1.000
_cell.angle_alpha   90.00
_cell.angle_beta   90.00
_cell.angle_gamma   90.00
#
_symmetry.space_group_name_H-M   'P 1'
#
loop_
_entity.id
_entity.type
_entity.pdbx_description
1 polymer ?
#
loop_
_entity_poly.entity_id
_entity_poly.type
_entity_poly.pdbx_seq_one_letter_code
_entity_poly.pdbx_strand_id
1 'polypeptide(L)'
;MAEYSVDVCTQTRVLRRHAPRHLVLRGQTLALYDGAALRETHDMAQCHVMAALPTRPFLLELRFASKKTLRILVANAILHARLKTILEAAATSDRYALPPFSDADRLLCVAATVTERAKHHCVPSSGLTPAHIEAYIGRLKRIYDRDIAGVASPEALYAKLLDLEATYVATYRDDTPCVIDSFPHLAYQLDALNFALGHNPSCAASSADVIGVCVFCKRELEPWKARIMYQRNQTAQCGHCNEYVDVQTYYKRRFDTTAFDMPLQDVLAQCPHRHCKHPLDRRRLYALHVRNDAVVCPSCNHTLRYETFQIALFQREHPYLEWISDFTSQKEVTSRLAVPRDLPIDGCWETYLRTLIGCIDARTKTKPPLSRIEAYALKEQVLSKTGAIRANALGAFPIDLVRAMVQELRLLGVLLAHDAYWTTPPIAAAAVARYEQFMALHKGTTTTPLTPTLDIAVAWCAHRTQPSAYVVYSTTVAGGVVASATETDAATAYVETCTAWTKAYGDAYSSFVPTTGDGKMRVPRGDSRFFGVDDALSRFQHTDDNDDRALRGVIGTPIFDTRVAPSEWRQLLPHDSASP
;
A
#
# COMPACT_ATOMS: atom_id res chain seq x y z
N MET A 1 -28.05 3.94 33.80
CA MET A 1 -28.81 2.91 33.06
C MET A 1 -27.97 2.49 31.88
N ALA A 2 -27.85 1.18 31.63
CA ALA A 2 -27.13 0.69 30.46
C ALA A 2 -27.90 1.06 29.19
N GLU A 3 -27.22 1.67 28.24
CA GLU A 3 -27.71 1.91 26.89
C GLU A 3 -27.05 0.89 25.96
N TYR A 4 -27.86 0.21 25.15
CA TYR A 4 -27.37 -0.70 24.13
C TYR A 4 -27.83 -0.22 22.77
N SER A 5 -26.95 -0.26 21.77
CA SER A 5 -27.31 0.10 20.40
C SER A 5 -26.65 -0.80 19.37
N VAL A 6 -27.33 -1.04 18.24
CA VAL A 6 -26.85 -1.91 17.15
C VAL A 6 -27.58 -1.57 15.85
N ASP A 7 -26.89 -1.70 14.72
CA ASP A 7 -27.51 -1.59 13.40
C ASP A 7 -28.12 -2.93 12.98
N VAL A 8 -29.39 -2.91 12.57
CA VAL A 8 -30.18 -4.09 12.22
C VAL A 8 -31.01 -3.85 10.95
N CYS A 9 -31.60 -4.91 10.41
CA CYS A 9 -32.54 -4.82 9.30
C CYS A 9 -33.95 -5.18 9.79
N THR A 10 -34.91 -4.25 9.71
CA THR A 10 -36.30 -4.51 10.16
C THR A 10 -37.27 -4.65 8.99
N GLN A 11 -38.30 -5.49 9.14
CA GLN A 11 -39.32 -5.64 8.12
C GLN A 11 -40.27 -4.43 8.07
N THR A 12 -40.35 -3.76 6.92
CA THR A 12 -41.25 -2.63 6.68
C THR A 12 -42.70 -3.09 6.51
N ARG A 13 -43.66 -2.32 7.04
CA ARG A 13 -45.10 -2.66 7.00
C ARG A 13 -45.68 -2.62 5.59
N VAL A 14 -45.21 -1.69 4.75
CA VAL A 14 -45.84 -1.39 3.45
C VAL A 14 -45.47 -2.41 2.37
N LEU A 15 -44.30 -3.06 2.46
CA LEU A 15 -43.81 -3.95 1.39
C LEU A 15 -43.18 -5.26 1.88
N ARG A 16 -43.22 -5.55 3.20
CA ARG A 16 -42.54 -6.71 3.80
C ARG A 16 -41.03 -6.82 3.46
N ARG A 17 -40.42 -5.73 2.96
CA ARG A 17 -38.99 -5.61 2.66
C ARG A 17 -38.23 -5.27 3.92
N HIS A 18 -37.02 -5.80 4.06
CA HIS A 18 -36.12 -5.43 5.15
C HIS A 18 -35.44 -4.11 4.81
N ALA A 19 -35.44 -3.18 5.76
CA ALA A 19 -34.76 -1.90 5.64
C ALA A 19 -33.77 -1.73 6.80
N PRO A 20 -32.60 -1.13 6.57
CA PRO A 20 -31.64 -0.84 7.63
C PRO A 20 -32.25 0.14 8.64
N ARG A 21 -32.05 -0.15 9.92
CA ARG A 21 -32.46 0.65 11.08
C ARG A 21 -31.38 0.64 12.14
N HIS A 22 -31.35 1.69 12.94
CA HIS A 22 -30.53 1.74 14.14
C HIS A 22 -31.42 1.46 15.36
N LEU A 23 -31.11 0.41 16.10
CA LEU A 23 -31.86 -0.01 17.28
C LEU A 23 -31.15 0.51 18.52
N VAL A 24 -31.89 1.18 19.41
CA VAL A 24 -31.39 1.67 20.70
C VAL A 24 -32.31 1.15 21.80
N LEU A 25 -31.72 0.55 22.83
CA LEU A 25 -32.43 0.02 23.99
C LEU A 25 -31.94 0.76 25.24
N ARG A 26 -32.87 1.41 25.94
CA ARG A 26 -32.63 2.17 27.17
C ARG A 26 -33.61 1.70 28.24
N GLY A 27 -33.12 0.94 29.22
CA GLY A 27 -34.01 0.20 30.13
C GLY A 27 -34.97 -0.69 29.31
N GLN A 28 -36.27 -0.61 29.55
CA GLN A 28 -37.28 -1.36 28.77
C GLN A 28 -37.79 -0.61 27.53
N THR A 29 -37.17 0.51 27.15
CA THR A 29 -37.60 1.26 25.95
C THR A 29 -36.75 0.88 24.75
N LEU A 30 -37.37 0.25 23.76
CA LEU A 30 -36.77 -0.08 22.47
C LEU A 30 -37.14 0.98 21.43
N ALA A 31 -36.17 1.72 20.92
CA ALA A 31 -36.34 2.73 19.89
C ALA A 31 -35.69 2.29 18.57
N LEU A 32 -36.38 2.53 17.46
CA LEU A 32 -35.89 2.29 16.10
C LEU A 32 -35.73 3.60 15.35
N TYR A 33 -34.53 3.85 14.85
CA TYR A 33 -34.18 5.04 14.09
C TYR A 33 -33.90 4.71 12.62
N ASP A 34 -34.18 5.70 11.77
CA ASP A 34 -33.85 5.74 10.35
C ASP A 34 -33.01 6.99 10.10
N GLY A 35 -31.69 6.80 10.04
CA GLY A 35 -30.74 7.91 10.12
C GLY A 35 -30.80 8.61 11.47
N ALA A 36 -31.26 9.87 11.47
CA ALA A 36 -31.50 10.66 12.69
C ALA A 36 -32.99 10.65 13.12
N ALA A 37 -33.89 10.18 12.27
CA ALA A 37 -35.33 10.23 12.55
C ALA A 37 -35.77 9.01 13.38
N LEU A 38 -36.42 9.26 14.52
CA LEU A 38 -37.11 8.22 15.28
C LEU A 38 -38.31 7.72 14.49
N ARG A 39 -38.42 6.40 14.28
CA ARG A 39 -39.50 5.77 13.52
C ARG A 39 -40.53 5.11 14.41
N GLU A 40 -40.08 4.30 15.35
CA GLU A 40 -40.95 3.55 16.25
C GLU A 40 -40.30 3.44 17.62
N THR A 41 -41.15 3.41 18.66
CA THR A 41 -40.75 3.11 20.03
C THR A 41 -41.67 2.03 20.56
N HIS A 42 -41.10 1.04 21.24
CA HIS A 42 -41.83 -0.07 21.85
C HIS A 42 -41.39 -0.24 23.29
N ASP A 43 -42.34 -0.62 24.13
CA ASP A 43 -42.08 -1.06 25.50
C ASP A 43 -41.73 -2.56 25.48
N MET A 44 -40.59 -2.89 26.08
CA MET A 44 -40.08 -4.25 26.19
C MET A 44 -40.70 -5.01 27.36
N ALA A 45 -41.38 -4.35 28.30
CA ALA A 45 -42.05 -5.04 29.40
C ALA A 45 -42.99 -6.13 28.86
N GLN A 46 -42.76 -7.37 29.31
CA GLN A 46 -43.53 -8.55 28.87
C GLN A 46 -43.41 -8.86 27.36
N CYS A 47 -42.34 -8.43 26.71
CA CYS A 47 -42.06 -8.79 25.32
C CYS A 47 -41.60 -10.26 25.22
N HIS A 48 -42.16 -11.01 24.28
CA HIS A 48 -41.67 -12.35 23.94
C HIS A 48 -40.66 -12.27 22.78
N VAL A 49 -39.45 -12.72 23.04
CA VAL A 49 -38.35 -12.80 22.06
C VAL A 49 -38.29 -14.23 21.51
N MET A 50 -38.48 -14.38 20.20
CA MET A 50 -38.43 -15.69 19.53
C MET A 50 -37.37 -15.68 18.44
N ALA A 51 -36.52 -16.71 18.40
CA ALA A 51 -35.70 -16.98 17.22
C ALA A 51 -36.59 -17.57 16.12
N ALA A 52 -36.45 -17.10 14.89
CA ALA A 52 -37.22 -17.62 13.77
C ALA A 52 -36.78 -19.03 13.36
N LEU A 53 -37.63 -19.69 12.56
CA LEU A 53 -37.40 -21.02 11.99
C LEU A 53 -36.08 -21.09 11.17
N PRO A 54 -35.53 -22.31 10.93
CA PRO A 54 -34.22 -22.52 10.29
C PRO A 54 -34.05 -21.88 8.90
N THR A 55 -35.16 -21.57 8.22
CA THR A 55 -35.19 -21.03 6.86
C THR A 55 -34.70 -19.59 6.74
N ARG A 56 -34.56 -18.85 7.86
CA ARG A 56 -33.94 -17.52 7.90
C ARG A 56 -33.00 -17.40 9.09
N PRO A 57 -31.72 -17.80 8.94
CA PRO A 57 -30.75 -17.65 10.00
C PRO A 57 -30.65 -16.17 10.41
N PHE A 58 -30.50 -15.92 11.71
CA PHE A 58 -30.32 -14.59 12.32
C PHE A 58 -31.56 -13.67 12.36
N LEU A 59 -32.76 -14.20 12.14
CA LEU A 59 -34.01 -13.46 12.30
C LEU A 59 -34.58 -13.63 13.72
N LEU A 60 -34.81 -12.50 14.41
CA LEU A 60 -35.54 -12.40 15.66
C LEU A 60 -36.96 -11.87 15.42
N GLU A 61 -37.94 -12.51 16.05
CA GLU A 61 -39.32 -12.03 16.12
C GLU A 61 -39.63 -11.57 17.56
N LEU A 62 -39.99 -10.29 17.70
CA LEU A 62 -40.41 -9.68 18.95
C LEU A 62 -41.92 -9.51 18.95
N ARG A 63 -42.59 -10.05 19.97
CA ARG A 63 -44.04 -9.86 20.18
C ARG A 63 -44.25 -9.05 21.45
N PHE A 64 -44.79 -7.85 21.30
CA PHE A 64 -45.05 -6.94 22.40
C PHE A 64 -46.42 -7.20 23.03
N ALA A 65 -46.64 -6.75 24.27
CA ALA A 65 -47.94 -6.83 24.95
C ALA A 65 -49.08 -6.17 24.14
N SER A 66 -48.75 -5.16 23.34
CA SER A 66 -49.68 -4.51 22.39
C SER A 66 -50.12 -5.38 21.20
N LYS A 67 -49.68 -6.65 21.14
CA LYS A 67 -49.85 -7.60 20.02
C LYS A 67 -49.15 -7.18 18.72
N LYS A 68 -48.41 -6.07 18.71
CA LYS A 68 -47.53 -5.70 17.60
C LYS A 68 -46.38 -6.70 17.52
N THR A 69 -45.97 -7.02 16.30
CA THR A 69 -44.82 -7.88 16.04
C THR A 69 -43.76 -7.09 15.28
N LEU A 70 -42.52 -7.15 15.75
CA LEU A 70 -41.35 -6.59 15.08
C LEU A 70 -40.40 -7.71 14.69
N ARG A 71 -39.96 -7.70 13.44
CA ARG A 71 -39.01 -8.68 12.91
C ARG A 71 -37.69 -8.00 12.62
N ILE A 72 -36.63 -8.53 13.22
CA ILE A 72 -35.28 -7.98 13.21
C ILE A 72 -34.33 -9.02 12.64
N LEU A 73 -33.73 -8.71 11.50
CA LEU A 73 -32.65 -9.48 10.92
C LEU A 73 -31.31 -8.87 11.36
N VAL A 74 -30.44 -9.73 11.90
CA VAL A 74 -29.11 -9.35 12.41
C VAL A 74 -28.03 -9.87 11.46
N ALA A 75 -26.86 -9.23 11.47
CA ALA A 75 -25.81 -9.51 10.49
C ALA A 75 -25.11 -10.86 10.64
N ASN A 76 -25.05 -11.44 11.86
CA ASN A 76 -24.37 -12.72 12.11
C ASN A 76 -24.90 -13.42 13.38
N ALA A 77 -24.45 -14.67 13.59
CA ALA A 77 -24.83 -15.53 14.71
C ALA A 77 -24.50 -14.95 16.10
N ILE A 78 -23.33 -14.33 16.26
CA ILE A 78 -22.84 -13.77 17.53
C ILE A 78 -23.66 -12.54 17.91
N LEU A 79 -23.83 -11.58 16.99
CA LEU A 79 -24.71 -10.42 17.21
C LEU A 79 -26.15 -10.85 17.44
N HIS A 80 -26.63 -11.88 16.74
CA HIS A 80 -27.97 -12.43 16.94
C HIS A 80 -28.13 -12.99 18.36
N ALA A 81 -27.21 -13.85 18.81
CA ALA A 81 -27.22 -14.42 20.16
C ALA A 81 -27.16 -13.31 21.22
N ARG A 82 -26.27 -12.33 21.04
CA ARG A 82 -26.10 -11.20 21.97
C ARG A 82 -27.35 -10.32 22.04
N LEU A 83 -27.88 -9.92 20.88
CA LEU A 83 -29.10 -9.11 20.82
C LEU A 83 -30.27 -9.86 21.46
N LYS A 84 -30.41 -11.16 21.21
CA LYS A 84 -31.45 -12.00 21.83
C LYS A 84 -31.34 -11.98 23.35
N THR A 85 -30.17 -12.27 23.91
CA THR A 85 -29.95 -12.27 25.37
C THR A 85 -30.26 -10.91 26.00
N ILE A 86 -29.85 -9.82 25.36
CA ILE A 86 -30.10 -8.46 25.86
C ILE A 86 -31.60 -8.14 25.82
N LEU A 87 -32.29 -8.48 24.74
CA LEU A 87 -33.73 -8.25 24.61
C LEU A 87 -34.54 -9.11 25.61
N GLU A 88 -34.12 -10.35 25.86
CA GLU A 88 -34.74 -11.24 26.87
C GLU A 88 -34.55 -10.68 28.30
N ALA A 89 -33.35 -10.18 28.61
CA ALA A 89 -33.08 -9.54 29.90
C ALA A 89 -33.89 -8.24 30.08
N ALA A 90 -33.96 -7.40 29.04
CA ALA A 90 -34.76 -6.18 29.08
C ALA A 90 -36.26 -6.42 29.14
N ALA A 91 -36.73 -7.56 28.60
CA ALA A 91 -38.15 -7.93 28.68
C ALA A 91 -38.61 -8.29 30.10
N THR A 92 -37.68 -8.73 30.94
CA THR A 92 -37.95 -9.16 32.32
C THR A 92 -37.58 -8.12 33.38
N SER A 93 -36.68 -7.19 33.07
CA SER A 93 -36.22 -6.16 34.00
C SER A 93 -35.90 -4.82 33.33
N ASP A 94 -36.21 -3.72 34.00
CA ASP A 94 -35.78 -2.36 33.64
C ASP A 94 -34.32 -2.08 34.00
N ARG A 95 -33.73 -2.93 34.84
CA ARG A 95 -32.35 -2.87 35.33
C ARG A 95 -31.63 -4.17 34.98
N TYR A 96 -31.41 -4.40 33.70
CA TYR A 96 -30.56 -5.49 33.23
C TYR A 96 -29.10 -5.04 33.12
N ALA A 97 -28.19 -6.00 33.29
CA ALA A 97 -26.77 -5.83 32.96
C ALA A 97 -26.54 -6.33 31.53
N LEU A 98 -25.63 -5.66 30.80
CA LEU A 98 -25.17 -6.18 29.52
C LEU A 98 -24.32 -7.42 29.77
N PRO A 99 -24.50 -8.51 28.98
CA PRO A 99 -23.67 -9.69 29.10
C PRO A 99 -22.18 -9.31 28.97
N PRO A 100 -21.30 -9.79 29.86
CA PRO A 100 -19.87 -9.56 29.71
C PRO A 100 -19.42 -10.20 28.39
N PHE A 101 -18.65 -9.45 27.61
CA PHE A 101 -18.03 -9.93 26.38
C PHE A 101 -16.55 -9.60 26.47
N SER A 102 -15.70 -10.60 26.25
CA SER A 102 -14.26 -10.36 26.17
C SER A 102 -13.95 -9.51 24.93
N ASP A 103 -12.83 -8.78 24.96
CA ASP A 103 -12.36 -8.04 23.79
C ASP A 103 -12.15 -9.00 22.59
N ALA A 104 -11.67 -10.22 22.85
CA ALA A 104 -11.47 -11.27 21.84
C ALA A 104 -12.78 -11.69 21.16
N ASP A 105 -13.86 -11.92 21.93
CA ASP A 105 -15.16 -12.29 21.36
C ASP A 105 -15.74 -11.18 20.47
N ARG A 106 -15.53 -9.92 20.84
CA ARG A 106 -15.96 -8.77 20.05
C ARG A 106 -15.19 -8.66 18.74
N LEU A 107 -13.88 -8.87 18.78
CA LEU A 107 -13.03 -8.90 17.59
C LEU A 107 -13.41 -10.05 16.63
N LEU A 108 -13.66 -11.25 17.16
CA LEU A 108 -14.16 -12.38 16.38
C LEU A 108 -15.55 -12.12 15.78
N CYS A 109 -16.41 -11.40 16.50
CA CYS A 109 -17.71 -10.96 15.99
C CYS A 109 -17.58 -10.03 14.77
N VAL A 110 -16.59 -9.12 14.78
CA VAL A 110 -16.30 -8.26 13.62
C VAL A 110 -15.90 -9.11 12.42
N ALA A 111 -14.95 -10.04 12.59
CA ALA A 111 -14.50 -10.92 11.51
C ALA A 111 -15.63 -11.81 10.96
N ALA A 112 -16.48 -12.36 11.83
CA ALA A 112 -17.65 -13.14 11.42
C ALA A 112 -18.65 -12.28 10.62
N THR A 113 -18.89 -11.04 11.04
CA THR A 113 -19.74 -10.08 10.30
C THR A 113 -19.20 -9.81 8.91
N VAL A 114 -17.90 -9.53 8.81
CA VAL A 114 -17.23 -9.25 7.54
C VAL A 114 -17.35 -10.45 6.59
N THR A 115 -17.02 -11.64 7.09
CA THR A 115 -17.05 -12.88 6.29
C THR A 115 -18.45 -13.22 5.82
N GLU A 116 -19.47 -13.06 6.68
CA GLU A 116 -20.85 -13.34 6.30
C GLU A 116 -21.34 -12.37 5.23
N ARG A 117 -21.05 -11.07 5.36
CA ARG A 117 -21.41 -10.07 4.35
C ARG A 117 -20.71 -10.34 3.02
N ALA A 118 -19.46 -10.77 3.05
CA ALA A 118 -18.69 -11.07 1.84
C ALA A 118 -19.33 -12.15 0.97
N LYS A 119 -20.05 -13.13 1.54
CA LYS A 119 -20.77 -14.17 0.79
C LYS A 119 -21.84 -13.62 -0.15
N HIS A 120 -22.34 -12.41 0.11
CA HIS A 120 -23.35 -11.76 -0.72
C HIS A 120 -22.74 -10.92 -1.84
N HIS A 121 -21.43 -10.68 -1.80
CA HIS A 121 -20.71 -9.86 -2.76
C HIS A 121 -20.01 -10.81 -3.75
N CYS A 122 -20.52 -10.93 -4.98
CA CYS A 122 -19.98 -11.82 -6.01
C CYS A 122 -18.63 -11.30 -6.55
N VAL A 123 -17.56 -11.45 -5.78
CA VAL A 123 -16.20 -11.05 -6.16
C VAL A 123 -15.36 -12.29 -6.50
N PRO A 124 -14.57 -12.28 -7.59
CA PRO A 124 -13.66 -13.38 -7.89
C PRO A 124 -12.64 -13.61 -6.77
N SER A 125 -12.38 -14.87 -6.45
CA SER A 125 -11.37 -15.21 -5.45
C SER A 125 -9.96 -15.01 -5.99
N SER A 126 -9.10 -14.55 -5.11
CA SER A 126 -7.65 -14.40 -5.29
C SER A 126 -6.88 -15.71 -5.15
N GLY A 127 -7.48 -16.76 -4.57
CA GLY A 127 -6.77 -17.96 -4.14
C GLY A 127 -5.91 -17.75 -2.88
N LEU A 128 -5.91 -16.55 -2.30
CA LEU A 128 -5.27 -16.27 -1.02
C LEU A 128 -6.02 -16.99 0.12
N THR A 129 -5.30 -17.51 1.11
CA THR A 129 -5.87 -18.26 2.24
C THR A 129 -5.35 -17.70 3.55
N PRO A 130 -6.00 -17.99 4.70
CA PRO A 130 -5.47 -17.63 6.02
C PRO A 130 -4.03 -18.09 6.24
N ALA A 131 -3.65 -19.27 5.73
CA ALA A 131 -2.29 -19.80 5.85
C ALA A 131 -1.25 -18.92 5.12
N HIS A 132 -1.62 -18.28 4.01
CA HIS A 132 -0.73 -17.34 3.32
C HIS A 132 -0.47 -16.08 4.15
N ILE A 133 -1.49 -15.56 4.85
CA ILE A 133 -1.33 -14.42 5.77
C ILE A 133 -0.44 -14.82 6.95
N GLU A 134 -0.69 -15.98 7.54
CA GLU A 134 0.13 -16.52 8.64
C GLU A 134 1.60 -16.70 8.21
N ALA A 135 1.84 -17.28 7.04
CA ALA A 135 3.18 -17.45 6.50
C ALA A 135 3.89 -16.11 6.26
N TYR A 136 3.17 -15.12 5.73
CA TYR A 136 3.70 -13.77 5.54
C TYR A 136 4.09 -13.10 6.86
N ILE A 137 3.20 -13.10 7.85
CA ILE A 137 3.47 -12.51 9.18
C ILE A 137 4.61 -13.26 9.87
N GLY A 138 4.61 -14.59 9.80
CA GLY A 138 5.70 -15.41 10.33
C GLY A 138 7.05 -15.08 9.69
N ARG A 139 7.07 -14.80 8.37
CA ARG A 139 8.28 -14.35 7.66
C ARG A 139 8.73 -12.98 8.13
N LEU A 140 7.81 -12.01 8.27
CA LEU A 140 8.13 -10.68 8.82
C LEU A 140 8.69 -10.77 10.24
N LYS A 141 8.10 -11.59 11.10
CA LYS A 141 8.57 -11.80 12.48
C LYS A 141 9.99 -12.35 12.52
N ARG A 142 10.30 -13.38 11.72
CA ARG A 142 11.66 -13.93 11.61
C ARG A 142 12.67 -12.88 11.13
N ILE A 143 12.30 -12.07 10.14
CA ILE A 143 13.14 -10.97 9.64
C ILE A 143 13.40 -9.96 10.77
N TYR A 144 12.36 -9.55 11.50
CA TYR A 144 12.50 -8.63 12.61
C TYR A 144 13.41 -9.17 13.71
N ASP A 145 13.13 -10.38 14.20
CA ASP A 145 13.88 -11.01 15.29
C ASP A 145 15.37 -11.22 14.92
N ARG A 146 15.65 -11.55 13.65
CA ARG A 146 17.00 -11.78 13.14
C ARG A 146 17.78 -10.49 12.89
N ASP A 147 17.14 -9.53 12.21
CA ASP A 147 17.87 -8.42 11.57
C ASP A 147 17.64 -7.06 12.23
N ILE A 148 16.53 -6.86 12.94
CA ILE A 148 16.07 -5.52 13.37
C ILE A 148 15.95 -5.41 14.89
N ALA A 149 15.66 -6.51 15.58
CA ALA A 149 15.53 -6.52 17.03
C ALA A 149 16.82 -5.99 17.71
N GLY A 150 16.65 -5.09 18.67
CA GLY A 150 17.75 -4.49 19.43
C GLY A 150 18.46 -3.31 18.76
N VAL A 151 18.02 -2.85 17.59
CA VAL A 151 18.56 -1.64 16.97
C VAL A 151 18.15 -0.39 17.77
N ALA A 152 19.15 0.38 18.22
CA ALA A 152 18.96 1.43 19.22
C ALA A 152 18.73 2.85 18.66
N SER A 153 18.99 3.10 17.37
CA SER A 153 18.83 4.44 16.77
C SER A 153 18.44 4.38 15.29
N PRO A 154 17.84 5.46 14.74
CA PRO A 154 17.54 5.57 13.31
C PRO A 154 18.76 5.39 12.40
N GLU A 155 19.91 5.94 12.79
CA GLU A 155 21.15 5.81 12.01
C GLU A 155 21.71 4.38 12.04
N ALA A 156 21.58 3.70 13.19
CA ALA A 156 21.96 2.29 13.31
C ALA A 156 21.03 1.39 12.46
N LEU A 157 19.73 1.69 12.45
CA LEU A 157 18.76 1.01 11.59
C LEU A 157 19.11 1.22 10.13
N TYR A 158 19.36 2.46 9.72
CA TYR A 158 19.74 2.79 8.36
C TYR A 158 21.04 2.10 7.92
N ALA A 159 22.06 2.05 8.78
CA ALA A 159 23.29 1.31 8.50
C ALA A 159 23.00 -0.19 8.30
N LYS A 160 22.20 -0.80 9.18
CA LYS A 160 21.81 -2.21 9.07
C LYS A 160 21.04 -2.50 7.77
N LEU A 161 20.13 -1.62 7.36
CA LEU A 161 19.39 -1.77 6.10
C LEU A 161 20.30 -1.66 4.88
N LEU A 162 21.30 -0.78 4.90
CA LEU A 162 22.32 -0.71 3.85
C LEU A 162 23.17 -1.98 3.78
N ASP A 163 23.56 -2.56 4.91
CA ASP A 163 24.34 -3.80 4.95
C ASP A 163 23.53 -4.99 4.39
N LEU A 164 22.22 -5.06 4.72
CA LEU A 164 21.31 -6.06 4.16
C LEU A 164 21.16 -5.90 2.64
N GLU A 165 20.95 -4.66 2.16
CA GLU A 165 20.89 -4.38 0.72
C GLU A 165 22.18 -4.77 0.02
N ALA A 166 23.34 -4.39 0.55
CA ALA A 166 24.62 -4.71 -0.06
C ALA A 166 24.90 -6.22 -0.13
N THR A 167 24.53 -6.95 0.93
CA THR A 167 24.60 -8.42 0.94
C THR A 167 23.68 -9.03 -0.10
N TYR A 168 22.46 -8.49 -0.24
CA TYR A 168 21.52 -8.93 -1.26
C TYR A 168 22.06 -8.65 -2.67
N VAL A 169 22.59 -7.46 -2.94
CA VAL A 169 23.24 -7.12 -4.23
C VAL A 169 24.36 -8.10 -4.60
N ALA A 170 25.16 -8.52 -3.61
CA ALA A 170 26.25 -9.45 -3.87
C ALA A 170 25.79 -10.87 -4.24
N THR A 171 24.58 -11.27 -3.84
CA THR A 171 24.11 -12.68 -3.88
C THR A 171 22.82 -12.90 -4.67
N TYR A 172 22.13 -11.84 -5.11
CA TYR A 172 20.78 -11.97 -5.69
C TYR A 172 20.73 -12.80 -6.98
N ARG A 173 21.88 -13.01 -7.63
CA ARG A 173 22.01 -13.79 -8.88
C ARG A 173 22.19 -15.29 -8.62
N ASP A 174 22.44 -15.69 -7.39
CA ASP A 174 22.85 -17.07 -7.08
C ASP A 174 21.66 -18.03 -6.92
N ASP A 175 20.40 -17.55 -7.09
CA ASP A 175 19.14 -18.31 -6.97
C ASP A 175 19.09 -19.25 -5.74
N THR A 176 19.72 -18.85 -4.62
CA THR A 176 19.75 -19.67 -3.40
C THR A 176 18.54 -19.40 -2.50
N PRO A 177 18.02 -20.40 -1.76
CA PRO A 177 16.90 -20.20 -0.83
C PRO A 177 17.15 -19.12 0.24
N CYS A 178 18.41 -18.92 0.65
CA CYS A 178 18.79 -17.90 1.63
C CYS A 178 18.52 -16.47 1.13
N VAL A 179 18.64 -16.24 -0.17
CA VAL A 179 18.37 -14.94 -0.82
C VAL A 179 16.87 -14.64 -0.76
N ILE A 180 16.02 -15.65 -0.94
CA ILE A 180 14.56 -15.53 -0.93
C ILE A 180 14.06 -15.12 0.46
N ASP A 181 14.65 -15.62 1.55
CA ASP A 181 14.25 -15.26 2.92
C ASP A 181 14.88 -13.96 3.47
N SER A 182 15.58 -13.20 2.62
CA SER A 182 16.15 -11.90 3.00
C SER A 182 15.10 -10.78 2.99
N PHE A 183 15.30 -9.77 3.84
CA PHE A 183 14.40 -8.62 3.90
C PHE A 183 14.39 -7.78 2.61
N PRO A 184 15.54 -7.50 1.96
CA PRO A 184 15.55 -6.78 0.69
C PRO A 184 14.79 -7.54 -0.41
N HIS A 185 14.88 -8.87 -0.45
CA HIS A 185 14.10 -9.67 -1.41
C HIS A 185 12.60 -9.53 -1.16
N LEU A 186 12.16 -9.62 0.10
CA LEU A 186 10.75 -9.42 0.43
C LEU A 186 10.27 -8.03 0.01
N ALA A 187 11.00 -6.97 0.39
CA ALA A 187 10.67 -5.61 0.01
C ALA A 187 10.62 -5.43 -1.52
N TYR A 188 11.53 -6.10 -2.24
CA TYR A 188 11.54 -6.06 -3.69
C TYR A 188 10.32 -6.75 -4.31
N GLN A 189 10.00 -7.94 -3.81
CA GLN A 189 8.88 -8.76 -4.28
C GLN A 189 7.53 -8.08 -4.11
N LEU A 190 7.38 -7.23 -3.08
CA LEU A 190 6.16 -6.48 -2.83
C LEU A 190 5.90 -5.40 -3.89
N ASP A 191 6.89 -4.97 -4.68
CA ASP A 191 6.67 -4.13 -5.86
C ASP A 191 6.64 -4.99 -7.14
N ALA A 192 5.49 -5.62 -7.41
CA ALA A 192 5.37 -6.64 -8.45
C ALA A 192 5.86 -6.20 -9.85
N LEU A 193 5.60 -4.95 -10.25
CA LEU A 193 6.02 -4.45 -11.57
C LEU A 193 7.51 -4.20 -11.61
N ASN A 194 8.08 -3.55 -10.60
CA ASN A 194 9.53 -3.33 -10.55
C ASN A 194 10.30 -4.64 -10.29
N PHE A 195 9.71 -5.59 -9.58
CA PHE A 195 10.23 -6.94 -9.40
C PHE A 195 10.28 -7.69 -10.74
N ALA A 196 9.18 -7.72 -11.49
CA ALA A 196 9.14 -8.31 -12.82
C ALA A 196 10.14 -7.66 -13.78
N LEU A 197 10.36 -6.35 -13.63
CA LEU A 197 11.27 -5.58 -14.45
C LEU A 197 12.76 -5.95 -14.20
N GLY A 198 13.18 -6.32 -12.98
CA GLY A 198 14.58 -6.66 -12.66
C GLY A 198 14.87 -8.13 -12.35
N HIS A 199 13.87 -8.98 -12.14
CA HIS A 199 14.02 -10.42 -11.88
C HIS A 199 13.71 -11.31 -13.09
N ASN A 200 13.80 -10.78 -14.32
CA ASN A 200 13.55 -11.60 -15.51
C ASN A 200 14.84 -11.84 -16.34
N PRO A 201 15.85 -12.50 -15.74
CA PRO A 201 17.11 -12.76 -16.38
C PRO A 201 16.92 -13.94 -17.35
N SER A 202 16.76 -13.66 -18.63
CA SER A 202 17.27 -14.56 -19.69
C SER A 202 16.64 -15.96 -19.83
N CYS A 203 15.80 -16.45 -18.93
CA CYS A 203 15.10 -17.71 -19.11
C CYS A 203 13.92 -17.45 -20.04
N ALA A 204 13.94 -18.13 -21.19
CA ALA A 204 12.77 -18.36 -22.00
C ALA A 204 11.74 -19.19 -21.19
N ALA A 205 11.16 -18.60 -20.16
CA ALA A 205 9.87 -19.07 -19.65
C ALA A 205 8.93 -19.06 -20.86
N SER A 206 8.10 -20.10 -20.98
CA SER A 206 7.09 -20.17 -22.03
C SER A 206 6.39 -18.81 -22.15
N SER A 207 6.27 -18.33 -23.38
CA SER A 207 5.79 -17.02 -23.85
C SER A 207 4.58 -16.35 -23.17
N ALA A 208 3.89 -17.04 -22.26
CA ALA A 208 2.64 -16.61 -21.64
C ALA A 208 2.83 -15.75 -20.36
N ASP A 209 3.97 -15.88 -19.65
CA ASP A 209 4.08 -15.35 -18.27
C ASP A 209 4.94 -14.08 -18.15
N VAL A 210 5.48 -13.56 -19.26
CA VAL A 210 6.35 -12.38 -19.21
C VAL A 210 5.53 -11.10 -19.13
N ILE A 211 5.66 -10.41 -17.99
CA ILE A 211 5.08 -9.10 -17.77
C ILE A 211 5.97 -8.06 -18.48
N GLY A 212 5.43 -7.37 -19.47
CA GLY A 212 6.07 -6.20 -20.05
C GLY A 212 5.90 -5.01 -19.12
N VAL A 213 6.99 -4.33 -18.76
CA VAL A 213 6.94 -3.15 -17.89
C VAL A 213 7.67 -2.01 -18.57
N CYS A 214 7.01 -0.85 -18.66
CA CYS A 214 7.64 0.36 -19.15
C CYS A 214 8.60 0.90 -18.10
N VAL A 215 9.84 1.09 -18.50
CA VAL A 215 10.95 1.46 -17.62
C VAL A 215 10.85 2.91 -17.13
N PHE A 216 10.12 3.73 -17.89
CA PHE A 216 9.91 5.16 -17.65
C PHE A 216 8.70 5.43 -16.77
N CYS A 217 7.53 4.89 -17.12
CA CYS A 217 6.28 5.16 -16.39
C CYS A 217 5.88 4.06 -15.41
N LYS A 218 6.64 2.96 -15.33
CA LYS A 218 6.41 1.82 -14.43
C LYS A 218 5.05 1.15 -14.59
N ARG A 219 4.45 1.27 -15.77
CA ARG A 219 3.18 0.63 -16.11
C ARG A 219 3.41 -0.65 -16.90
N GLU A 220 2.46 -1.56 -16.76
CA GLU A 220 2.36 -2.75 -17.60
C GLU A 220 2.21 -2.34 -19.07
N LEU A 221 2.98 -2.98 -19.94
CA LEU A 221 2.85 -2.89 -21.39
C LEU A 221 1.78 -3.87 -21.84
N GLU A 222 1.09 -3.54 -22.93
CA GLU A 222 0.10 -4.43 -23.50
C GLU A 222 0.73 -5.81 -23.84
N PRO A 223 0.04 -6.94 -23.61
CA PRO A 223 0.63 -8.27 -23.75
C PRO A 223 1.32 -8.52 -25.10
N TRP A 224 0.77 -7.97 -26.19
CA TRP A 224 1.37 -8.09 -27.51
C TRP A 224 2.67 -7.28 -27.66
N LYS A 225 2.80 -6.13 -26.99
CA LYS A 225 4.04 -5.34 -26.94
C LYS A 225 5.11 -6.03 -26.12
N ALA A 226 4.72 -6.63 -24.99
CA ALA A 226 5.63 -7.47 -24.20
C ALA A 226 6.19 -8.62 -25.06
N ARG A 227 5.35 -9.29 -25.86
CA ARG A 227 5.78 -10.33 -26.82
C ARG A 227 6.72 -9.79 -27.89
N ILE A 228 6.42 -8.64 -28.50
CA ILE A 228 7.33 -7.99 -29.48
C ILE A 228 8.69 -7.70 -28.85
N MET A 229 8.68 -7.11 -27.66
CA MET A 229 9.90 -6.77 -26.94
C MET A 229 10.72 -8.03 -26.64
N TYR A 230 10.17 -8.96 -25.88
CA TYR A 230 10.93 -10.09 -25.35
C TYR A 230 11.18 -11.22 -26.34
N GLN A 231 10.24 -11.52 -27.25
CA GLN A 231 10.37 -12.66 -28.17
C GLN A 231 10.98 -12.28 -29.50
N ARG A 232 10.73 -11.05 -29.97
CA ARG A 232 11.24 -10.58 -31.26
C ARG A 232 12.46 -9.67 -31.09
N ASN A 233 12.84 -9.34 -29.86
CA ASN A 233 13.93 -8.41 -29.55
C ASN A 233 13.78 -7.08 -30.31
N GLN A 234 12.54 -6.56 -30.33
CA GLN A 234 12.16 -5.34 -31.05
C GLN A 234 11.74 -4.25 -30.06
N THR A 235 11.95 -3.00 -30.43
CA THR A 235 11.43 -1.85 -29.69
C THR A 235 9.91 -1.83 -29.72
N ALA A 236 9.28 -1.60 -28.57
CA ALA A 236 7.85 -1.36 -28.42
C ALA A 236 7.62 0.04 -27.86
N GLN A 237 6.58 0.72 -28.35
CA GLN A 237 6.21 2.04 -27.83
C GLN A 237 5.23 1.90 -26.67
N CYS A 238 5.52 2.48 -25.51
CA CYS A 238 4.60 2.50 -24.38
C CYS A 238 3.33 3.28 -24.73
N GLY A 239 2.15 2.66 -24.56
CA GLY A 239 0.87 3.33 -24.86
C GLY A 239 0.50 4.47 -23.90
N HIS A 240 1.23 4.60 -22.78
CA HIS A 240 0.98 5.62 -21.77
C HIS A 240 1.91 6.83 -21.90
N CYS A 241 3.23 6.62 -21.89
CA CYS A 241 4.20 7.72 -21.96
C CYS A 241 4.80 7.93 -23.35
N ASN A 242 4.41 7.12 -24.35
CA ASN A 242 4.90 7.18 -25.73
C ASN A 242 6.42 6.95 -25.92
N GLU A 243 7.14 6.63 -24.84
CA GLU A 243 8.56 6.25 -24.88
C GLU A 243 8.74 4.88 -25.54
N TYR A 244 9.85 4.74 -26.26
CA TYR A 244 10.26 3.46 -26.85
C TYR A 244 11.05 2.66 -25.81
N VAL A 245 10.65 1.41 -25.64
CA VAL A 245 11.26 0.43 -24.74
C VAL A 245 11.64 -0.81 -25.53
N ASP A 246 12.85 -1.29 -25.30
CA ASP A 246 13.36 -2.56 -25.78
C ASP A 246 13.90 -3.40 -24.60
N VAL A 247 14.31 -4.62 -24.90
CA VAL A 247 14.86 -5.56 -23.91
C VAL A 247 16.14 -5.02 -23.25
N GLN A 248 16.82 -4.04 -23.83
CA GLN A 248 18.06 -3.47 -23.29
C GLN A 248 17.81 -2.15 -22.53
N THR A 249 16.63 -1.53 -22.68
CA THR A 249 16.34 -0.21 -22.11
C THR A 249 16.39 -0.21 -20.58
N TYR A 250 16.15 -1.36 -19.96
CA TYR A 250 16.26 -1.48 -18.50
C TYR A 250 17.01 -2.72 -18.03
N TYR A 251 17.06 -3.80 -18.81
CA TYR A 251 17.89 -4.90 -18.40
C TYR A 251 19.32 -4.42 -18.34
N LYS A 252 19.87 -4.53 -17.14
CA LYS A 252 21.29 -4.54 -16.82
C LYS A 252 21.95 -5.80 -17.43
N ARG A 253 21.61 -6.13 -18.69
CA ARG A 253 22.01 -7.30 -19.48
C ARG A 253 23.38 -7.12 -20.12
N ARG A 254 24.05 -5.99 -19.91
CA ARG A 254 25.47 -5.92 -20.18
C ARG A 254 26.22 -6.34 -18.92
N PHE A 255 26.72 -7.57 -18.95
CA PHE A 255 27.89 -8.02 -18.20
C PHE A 255 29.15 -7.14 -18.40
N ASP A 256 29.06 -6.06 -19.20
CA ASP A 256 30.10 -5.05 -19.39
C ASP A 256 29.87 -3.74 -18.59
N THR A 257 28.71 -3.49 -17.95
CA THR A 257 28.52 -2.28 -17.12
C THR A 257 28.50 -2.63 -15.63
N THR A 258 29.54 -2.23 -14.91
CA THR A 258 29.65 -2.38 -13.44
C THR A 258 28.89 -1.29 -12.67
N ALA A 259 28.37 -0.30 -13.38
CA ALA A 259 27.63 0.86 -12.90
C ALA A 259 26.40 0.52 -12.04
N PHE A 260 25.87 -0.70 -12.20
CA PHE A 260 24.52 -1.08 -11.81
C PHE A 260 24.44 -2.35 -10.96
N ASP A 261 25.59 -2.90 -10.55
CA ASP A 261 25.72 -3.94 -9.52
C ASP A 261 26.32 -3.37 -8.24
N MET A 262 26.23 -2.04 -8.09
CA MET A 262 26.78 -1.32 -6.95
C MET A 262 25.71 -1.16 -5.88
N PRO A 263 26.00 -1.57 -4.63
CA PRO A 263 25.06 -1.37 -3.54
C PRO A 263 24.88 0.12 -3.23
N LEU A 264 23.71 0.48 -2.71
CA LEU A 264 23.35 1.88 -2.44
C LEU A 264 24.36 2.57 -1.53
N GLN A 265 24.93 1.84 -0.58
CA GLN A 265 25.95 2.38 0.32
C GLN A 265 27.20 2.87 -0.43
N ASP A 266 27.63 2.19 -1.47
CA ASP A 266 28.82 2.54 -2.25
C ASP A 266 28.52 3.70 -3.20
N VAL A 267 27.31 3.73 -3.78
CA VAL A 267 26.85 4.83 -4.63
C VAL A 267 26.81 6.14 -3.84
N LEU A 268 26.35 6.10 -2.59
CA LEU A 268 26.16 7.28 -1.76
C LEU A 268 27.37 7.61 -0.88
N ALA A 269 28.37 6.72 -0.76
CA ALA A 269 29.46 6.82 0.21
C ALA A 269 30.26 8.13 0.17
N GLN A 270 30.31 8.81 -0.97
CA GLN A 270 31.18 9.95 -1.21
C GLN A 270 30.47 11.07 -1.96
N CYS A 271 30.94 12.30 -1.75
CA CYS A 271 30.50 13.47 -2.51
C CYS A 271 30.66 13.22 -4.02
N PRO A 272 29.59 13.33 -4.83
CA PRO A 272 29.64 12.99 -6.25
C PRO A 272 30.45 14.01 -7.07
N HIS A 273 30.65 15.25 -6.57
CA HIS A 273 31.47 16.26 -7.24
C HIS A 273 32.87 15.74 -7.55
N ARG A 274 33.24 15.85 -8.83
CA ARG A 274 34.44 15.22 -9.42
C ARG A 274 35.74 15.49 -8.64
N HIS A 275 35.90 16.72 -8.13
CA HIS A 275 37.12 17.16 -7.44
C HIS A 275 37.06 16.99 -5.91
N CYS A 276 35.90 16.70 -5.33
CA CYS A 276 35.75 16.61 -3.89
C CYS A 276 35.93 15.17 -3.41
N LYS A 277 35.06 14.25 -3.86
CA LYS A 277 35.05 12.82 -3.46
C LYS A 277 35.16 12.57 -1.95
N HIS A 278 34.81 13.57 -1.12
CA HIS A 278 34.89 13.47 0.32
C HIS A 278 33.91 12.40 0.84
N PRO A 279 34.34 11.46 1.70
CA PRO A 279 33.44 10.49 2.32
C PRO A 279 32.34 11.18 3.14
N LEU A 280 31.11 10.69 3.03
CA LEU A 280 29.98 11.22 3.78
C LEU A 280 29.69 10.33 5.00
N ASP A 281 29.54 10.94 6.17
CA ASP A 281 29.16 10.20 7.37
C ASP A 281 27.71 9.70 7.31
N ARG A 282 27.42 8.67 8.12
CA ARG A 282 26.14 7.97 8.09
C ARG A 282 24.95 8.86 8.44
N ARG A 283 25.12 9.86 9.30
CA ARG A 283 24.03 10.79 9.68
C ARG A 283 23.63 11.66 8.48
N ARG A 284 24.59 12.17 7.72
CA ARG A 284 24.32 12.91 6.47
C ARG A 284 23.67 12.01 5.42
N LEU A 285 24.14 10.78 5.28
CA LEU A 285 23.53 9.81 4.36
C LEU A 285 22.08 9.48 4.74
N TYR A 286 21.80 9.26 6.02
CA TYR A 286 20.43 9.03 6.50
C TYR A 286 19.51 10.23 6.20
N ALA A 287 19.96 11.46 6.49
CA ALA A 287 19.21 12.67 6.21
C ALA A 287 18.93 12.84 4.71
N LEU A 288 19.95 12.67 3.86
CA LEU A 288 19.81 12.80 2.41
C LEU A 288 18.96 11.69 1.79
N HIS A 289 19.18 10.45 2.21
CA HIS A 289 18.58 9.28 1.59
C HIS A 289 17.20 9.00 2.17
N VAL A 290 17.03 8.84 3.47
CA VAL A 290 15.76 8.41 4.06
C VAL A 290 14.82 9.59 4.31
N ARG A 291 15.34 10.73 4.78
CA ARG A 291 14.52 11.94 5.05
C ARG A 291 14.37 12.86 3.84
N ASN A 292 15.11 12.59 2.76
CA ASN A 292 15.14 13.41 1.54
C ASN A 292 15.57 14.87 1.78
N ASP A 293 16.40 15.11 2.79
CA ASP A 293 16.91 16.44 3.12
C ASP A 293 18.06 16.86 2.21
N ALA A 294 18.22 18.17 2.04
CA ALA A 294 19.44 18.74 1.52
C ALA A 294 20.54 18.73 2.60
N VAL A 295 21.72 18.21 2.27
CA VAL A 295 22.88 18.18 3.18
C VAL A 295 24.07 18.90 2.56
N VAL A 296 24.89 19.56 3.36
CA VAL A 296 26.09 20.25 2.86
C VAL A 296 27.31 19.35 2.97
N CYS A 297 28.08 19.22 1.89
CA CYS A 297 29.35 18.52 1.89
C CYS A 297 30.38 19.29 2.75
N PRO A 298 31.00 18.66 3.77
CA PRO A 298 31.91 19.36 4.67
C PRO A 298 33.23 19.79 4.01
N SER A 299 33.57 19.24 2.84
CA SER A 299 34.81 19.57 2.12
C SER A 299 34.61 20.67 1.07
N CYS A 300 33.65 20.51 0.14
CA CYS A 300 33.45 21.49 -0.93
C CYS A 300 32.35 22.52 -0.63
N ASN A 301 31.65 22.40 0.50
CA ASN A 301 30.55 23.27 0.92
C ASN A 301 29.38 23.38 -0.08
N HIS A 302 29.28 22.44 -1.03
CA HIS A 302 28.16 22.35 -1.95
C HIS A 302 26.99 21.59 -1.30
N THR A 303 25.78 21.91 -1.75
CA THR A 303 24.56 21.23 -1.33
C THR A 303 24.42 19.93 -2.09
N LEU A 304 24.22 18.85 -1.36
CA LEU A 304 23.95 17.51 -1.87
C LEU A 304 22.48 17.17 -1.62
N ARG A 305 21.84 16.61 -2.63
CA ARG A 305 20.49 16.04 -2.62
C ARG A 305 20.56 14.65 -3.23
N TYR A 306 19.52 13.83 -3.05
CA TYR A 306 19.40 12.56 -3.78
C TYR A 306 19.53 12.78 -5.30
N GLU A 307 18.93 13.87 -5.80
CA GLU A 307 19.06 14.32 -7.20
C GLU A 307 20.50 14.54 -7.65
N THR A 308 21.39 15.01 -6.78
CA THR A 308 22.79 15.26 -7.13
C THR A 308 23.49 13.98 -7.58
N PHE A 309 23.17 12.85 -6.93
CA PHE A 309 23.69 11.54 -7.30
C PHE A 309 23.02 11.00 -8.57
N GLN A 310 21.74 11.29 -8.80
CA GLN A 310 21.08 10.97 -10.07
C GLN A 310 21.68 11.76 -11.26
N ILE A 311 22.04 13.04 -11.08
CA ILE A 311 22.73 13.83 -12.11
C ILE A 311 24.11 13.23 -12.40
N ALA A 312 24.85 12.83 -11.35
CA ALA A 312 26.14 12.19 -11.52
C ALA A 312 26.04 10.85 -12.27
N LEU A 313 24.99 10.07 -12.01
CA LEU A 313 24.66 8.86 -12.76
C LEU A 313 24.38 9.21 -14.23
N PHE A 314 23.53 10.21 -14.50
CA PHE A 314 23.25 10.67 -15.87
C PHE A 314 24.52 11.06 -16.62
N GLN A 315 25.44 11.80 -16.00
CA GLN A 315 26.73 12.16 -16.60
C GLN A 315 27.58 10.94 -16.96
N ARG A 316 27.53 9.89 -16.13
CA ARG A 316 28.27 8.63 -16.33
C ARG A 316 27.68 7.79 -17.47
N GLU A 317 26.36 7.63 -17.50
CA GLU A 317 25.66 6.80 -18.50
C GLU A 317 25.49 7.52 -19.84
N HIS A 318 25.44 8.85 -19.82
CA HIS A 318 25.22 9.68 -21.00
C HIS A 318 26.27 10.80 -21.10
N PRO A 319 27.57 10.46 -21.25
CA PRO A 319 28.63 11.46 -21.37
C PRO A 319 28.50 12.31 -22.65
N TYR A 320 27.77 11.78 -23.65
CA TYR A 320 27.47 12.45 -24.91
C TYR A 320 25.99 12.27 -25.28
N LEU A 321 25.44 13.29 -25.93
CA LEU A 321 24.20 13.21 -26.68
C LEU A 321 24.54 13.07 -28.16
N GLU A 322 23.95 12.10 -28.84
CA GLU A 322 24.29 11.76 -30.21
C GLU A 322 23.11 12.08 -31.14
N TRP A 323 23.38 12.57 -32.35
CA TRP A 323 22.35 12.78 -33.37
C TRP A 323 22.94 12.57 -34.76
N ILE A 324 22.08 12.35 -35.75
CA ILE A 324 22.48 12.24 -37.15
C ILE A 324 22.47 13.65 -37.75
N SER A 325 23.64 14.14 -38.16
CA SER A 325 23.81 15.52 -38.63
C SER A 325 23.83 15.69 -40.15
N ASP A 326 24.03 14.59 -40.91
CA ASP A 326 23.99 14.62 -42.38
C ASP A 326 23.44 13.29 -42.93
N PHE A 327 22.44 13.40 -43.80
CA PHE A 327 21.99 12.34 -44.70
C PHE A 327 22.56 12.61 -46.10
N THR A 328 23.84 12.31 -46.30
CA THR A 328 24.35 12.21 -47.68
C THR A 328 23.94 10.86 -48.26
N SER A 329 23.79 10.76 -49.58
CA SER A 329 23.37 9.53 -50.29
C SER A 329 24.26 8.31 -50.06
N GLN A 330 25.37 8.43 -49.31
CA GLN A 330 26.35 7.35 -49.11
C GLN A 330 26.82 7.15 -47.66
N LYS A 331 26.49 8.00 -46.67
CA LYS A 331 26.85 7.72 -45.25
C LYS A 331 26.08 8.59 -44.25
N GLU A 332 25.58 7.95 -43.18
CA GLU A 332 25.08 8.62 -41.97
C GLU A 332 26.26 9.13 -41.15
N VAL A 333 26.27 10.43 -40.83
CA VAL A 333 27.26 11.03 -39.93
C VAL A 333 26.64 11.26 -38.55
N THR A 334 27.13 10.54 -37.54
CA THR A 334 26.72 10.72 -36.14
C THR A 334 27.56 11.81 -35.49
N SER A 335 26.91 12.92 -35.15
CA SER A 335 27.50 14.01 -34.36
C SER A 335 27.24 13.84 -32.87
N ARG A 336 28.08 14.47 -32.04
CA ARG A 336 28.06 14.31 -30.57
C ARG A 336 28.18 15.63 -29.84
N LEU A 337 27.41 15.79 -28.76
CA LEU A 337 27.46 16.92 -27.85
C LEU A 337 27.81 16.40 -26.46
N ALA A 338 28.95 16.83 -25.92
CA ALA A 338 29.32 16.49 -24.55
C ALA A 338 28.36 17.15 -23.55
N VAL A 339 27.92 16.38 -22.55
CA VAL A 339 27.12 16.92 -21.44
C VAL A 339 28.01 17.73 -20.47
N PRO A 340 27.48 18.75 -19.77
CA PRO A 340 28.22 19.47 -18.73
C PRO A 340 28.79 18.50 -17.70
N ARG A 341 30.09 18.62 -17.41
CA ARG A 341 30.79 17.73 -16.47
C ARG A 341 30.68 18.18 -15.01
N ASP A 342 30.35 19.44 -14.79
CA ASP A 342 30.21 20.01 -13.45
C ASP A 342 28.79 19.79 -12.93
N LEU A 343 28.71 19.27 -11.70
CA LEU A 343 27.45 19.17 -10.96
C LEU A 343 27.08 20.55 -10.40
N PRO A 344 25.78 20.91 -10.36
CA PRO A 344 25.35 22.20 -9.85
C PRO A 344 25.58 22.31 -8.34
N ILE A 345 25.91 23.51 -7.86
CA ILE A 345 26.25 23.77 -6.44
C ILE A 345 25.06 23.52 -5.50
N ASP A 346 23.84 23.75 -5.99
CA ASP A 346 22.59 23.52 -5.26
C ASP A 346 22.13 22.05 -5.29
N GLY A 347 22.79 21.22 -6.10
CA GLY A 347 22.49 19.80 -6.25
C GLY A 347 21.20 19.48 -7.00
N CYS A 348 20.55 20.46 -7.65
CA CYS A 348 19.21 20.34 -8.23
C CYS A 348 19.24 20.02 -9.73
N TRP A 349 18.33 19.14 -10.17
CA TRP A 349 18.16 18.86 -11.59
C TRP A 349 17.80 20.10 -12.41
N GLU A 350 16.97 21.00 -11.88
CA GLU A 350 16.51 22.19 -12.61
C GLU A 350 17.70 23.05 -13.08
N THR A 351 18.66 23.28 -12.18
CA THR A 351 19.88 24.04 -12.46
C THR A 351 20.76 23.32 -13.48
N TYR A 352 20.91 22.00 -13.36
CA TYR A 352 21.67 21.21 -14.33
C TYR A 352 21.05 21.22 -15.74
N LEU A 353 19.74 20.99 -15.82
CA LEU A 353 19.00 20.97 -17.08
C LEU A 353 19.01 22.34 -17.77
N ARG A 354 18.89 23.43 -17.01
CA ARG A 354 19.01 24.80 -17.55
C ARG A 354 20.38 25.01 -18.22
N THR A 355 21.46 24.54 -17.58
CA THR A 355 22.81 24.59 -18.14
C THR A 355 22.95 23.75 -19.40
N LEU A 356 22.49 22.48 -19.37
CA LEU A 356 22.59 21.56 -20.50
C LEU A 356 21.77 22.05 -21.72
N ILE A 357 20.55 22.53 -21.50
CA ILE A 357 19.71 23.14 -22.54
C ILE A 357 20.39 24.41 -23.08
N GLY A 358 20.98 25.23 -22.21
CA GLY A 358 21.78 26.39 -22.62
C GLY A 358 22.97 26.02 -23.52
N CYS A 359 23.63 24.88 -23.28
CA CYS A 359 24.68 24.37 -24.15
C CYS A 359 24.15 23.97 -25.54
N ILE A 360 22.97 23.33 -25.61
CA ILE A 360 22.32 23.00 -26.89
C ILE A 360 21.96 24.29 -27.64
N ASP A 361 21.37 25.28 -26.94
CA ASP A 361 20.99 26.56 -27.54
C ASP A 361 22.21 27.35 -28.02
N ALA A 362 23.33 27.30 -27.30
CA ALA A 362 24.59 27.90 -27.75
C ALA A 362 25.11 27.24 -29.04
N ARG A 363 24.92 25.91 -29.20
CA ARG A 363 25.33 25.18 -30.41
C ARG A 363 24.54 25.54 -31.66
N THR A 364 23.33 26.06 -31.52
CA THR A 364 22.57 26.63 -32.65
C THR A 364 23.23 27.89 -33.23
N LYS A 365 24.17 28.51 -32.49
CA LYS A 365 24.85 29.76 -32.89
C LYS A 365 26.31 29.54 -33.32
N THR A 366 26.96 28.44 -32.93
CA THR A 366 28.36 28.12 -33.28
C THR A 366 28.46 27.49 -34.67
N LYS A 367 29.50 27.75 -35.46
CA LYS A 367 29.66 27.16 -36.81
C LYS A 367 30.29 25.76 -36.79
N PRO A 368 29.77 24.78 -37.56
CA PRO A 368 28.48 24.80 -38.25
C PRO A 368 27.32 24.79 -37.24
N PRO A 369 26.27 25.62 -37.45
CA PRO A 369 25.17 25.72 -36.51
C PRO A 369 24.32 24.46 -36.53
N LEU A 370 23.92 24.05 -35.35
CA LEU A 370 22.94 23.00 -35.17
C LEU A 370 21.57 23.50 -35.68
N SER A 371 20.93 22.73 -36.56
CA SER A 371 19.62 23.06 -37.10
C SER A 371 18.54 23.02 -36.02
N ARG A 372 17.39 23.65 -36.29
CA ARG A 372 16.26 23.65 -35.35
C ARG A 372 15.74 22.24 -35.03
N ILE A 373 15.74 21.35 -36.03
CA ILE A 373 15.26 19.96 -35.89
C ILE A 373 16.22 19.16 -35.02
N GLU A 374 17.54 19.27 -35.26
CA GLU A 374 18.55 18.64 -34.42
C GLU A 374 18.50 19.16 -32.98
N ALA A 375 18.26 20.46 -32.78
CA ALA A 375 18.16 21.05 -31.45
C ALA A 375 16.97 20.49 -30.68
N TYR A 376 15.83 20.35 -31.37
CA TYR A 376 14.64 19.74 -30.81
C TYR A 376 14.88 18.27 -30.45
N ALA A 377 15.46 17.49 -31.37
CA ALA A 377 15.79 16.08 -31.12
C ALA A 377 16.74 15.89 -29.93
N LEU A 378 17.74 16.77 -29.77
CA LEU A 378 18.63 16.75 -28.60
C LEU A 378 17.88 17.07 -27.31
N LYS A 379 16.96 18.04 -27.31
CA LYS A 379 16.17 18.37 -26.12
C LYS A 379 15.23 17.23 -25.72
N GLU A 380 14.59 16.58 -26.69
CA GLU A 380 13.79 15.37 -26.46
C GLU A 380 14.64 14.23 -25.87
N GLN A 381 15.84 14.01 -26.39
CA GLN A 381 16.77 13.03 -25.79
C GLN A 381 17.14 13.38 -24.34
N VAL A 382 17.35 14.66 -24.02
CA VAL A 382 17.61 15.09 -22.64
C VAL A 382 16.41 14.76 -21.75
N LEU A 383 15.20 15.07 -22.19
CA LEU A 383 13.97 14.79 -21.42
C LEU A 383 13.77 13.29 -21.21
N SER A 384 13.84 12.49 -22.27
CA SER A 384 13.67 11.03 -22.21
C SER A 384 14.74 10.38 -21.31
N LYS A 385 16.03 10.67 -21.52
CA LYS A 385 17.13 10.13 -20.69
C LYS A 385 17.06 10.58 -19.23
N THR A 386 16.68 11.84 -18.98
CA THR A 386 16.47 12.33 -17.60
C THR A 386 15.28 11.64 -16.95
N GLY A 387 14.19 11.45 -17.70
CA GLY A 387 13.01 10.70 -17.28
C GLY A 387 13.36 9.26 -16.89
N ALA A 388 14.16 8.57 -17.70
CA ALA A 388 14.65 7.22 -17.40
C ALA A 388 15.44 7.18 -16.08
N ILE A 389 16.40 8.09 -15.88
CA ILE A 389 17.19 8.13 -14.65
C ILE A 389 16.31 8.42 -13.42
N ARG A 390 15.36 9.35 -13.54
CA ARG A 390 14.47 9.74 -12.42
C ARG A 390 13.43 8.68 -12.08
N ALA A 391 12.99 7.91 -13.06
CA ALA A 391 12.03 6.82 -12.86
C ALA A 391 12.64 5.62 -12.11
N ASN A 392 13.96 5.59 -11.93
CA ASN A 392 14.66 4.47 -11.31
C ASN A 392 15.44 4.93 -10.08
N ALA A 393 15.49 4.03 -9.09
CA ALA A 393 16.32 4.25 -7.92
C ALA A 393 17.81 4.19 -8.27
N LEU A 394 18.62 4.79 -7.40
CA LEU A 394 20.07 4.62 -7.44
C LEU A 394 20.42 3.18 -7.03
N GLY A 395 21.58 2.70 -7.50
CA GLY A 395 22.10 1.38 -7.14
C GLY A 395 21.59 0.23 -8.01
N ALA A 396 21.45 -0.94 -7.38
CA ALA A 396 21.33 -2.21 -8.09
C ALA A 396 19.91 -2.57 -8.58
N PHE A 397 18.87 -1.87 -8.12
CA PHE A 397 17.48 -2.24 -8.38
C PHE A 397 16.66 -1.08 -8.96
N PRO A 398 15.50 -1.35 -9.60
CA PRO A 398 14.65 -0.30 -10.14
C PRO A 398 14.03 0.57 -9.04
N ILE A 399 13.91 -0.03 -7.86
CA ILE A 399 13.39 0.59 -6.66
C ILE A 399 14.49 0.73 -5.63
N ASP A 400 14.27 1.67 -4.72
CA ASP A 400 15.17 1.92 -3.62
C ASP A 400 14.86 0.92 -2.51
N LEU A 401 15.61 -0.19 -2.45
CA LEU A 401 15.32 -1.27 -1.51
C LEU A 401 15.41 -0.84 -0.05
N VAL A 402 16.27 0.14 0.27
CA VAL A 402 16.38 0.65 1.64
C VAL A 402 15.14 1.43 2.01
N ARG A 403 14.68 2.37 1.16
CA ARG A 403 13.41 3.08 1.40
C ARG A 403 12.21 2.13 1.40
N ALA A 404 12.19 1.12 0.52
CA ALA A 404 11.15 0.09 0.52
C ALA A 404 11.14 -0.69 1.84
N MET A 405 12.29 -1.15 2.34
CA MET A 405 12.39 -1.80 3.65
C MET A 405 11.94 -0.88 4.79
N VAL A 406 12.30 0.42 4.78
CA VAL A 406 11.81 1.39 5.77
C VAL A 406 10.28 1.47 5.76
N GLN A 407 9.66 1.49 4.58
CA GLN A 407 8.20 1.50 4.44
C GLN A 407 7.57 0.20 4.99
N GLU A 408 8.16 -0.95 4.67
CA GLU A 408 7.67 -2.24 5.19
C GLU A 408 7.84 -2.36 6.72
N LEU A 409 8.90 -1.78 7.30
CA LEU A 409 9.07 -1.71 8.75
C LEU A 409 7.95 -0.94 9.46
N ARG A 410 7.38 0.10 8.83
CA ARG A 410 6.24 0.84 9.39
C ARG A 410 5.03 -0.07 9.54
N LEU A 411 4.71 -0.84 8.50
CA LEU A 411 3.62 -1.82 8.53
C LEU A 411 3.91 -2.93 9.54
N LEU A 412 5.12 -3.47 9.51
CA LEU A 412 5.58 -4.54 10.41
C LEU A 412 5.45 -4.12 11.88
N GLY A 413 5.83 -2.90 12.26
CA GLY A 413 5.74 -2.42 13.64
C GLY A 413 4.30 -2.43 14.19
N VAL A 414 3.32 -2.13 13.34
CA VAL A 414 1.89 -2.19 13.71
C VAL A 414 1.37 -3.63 13.74
N LEU A 415 1.78 -4.47 12.78
CA LEU A 415 1.34 -5.87 12.73
C LEU A 415 1.92 -6.70 13.87
N LEU A 416 3.21 -6.57 14.17
CA LEU A 416 3.86 -7.34 15.24
C LEU A 416 3.39 -6.95 16.63
N ALA A 417 2.88 -5.73 16.82
CA ALA A 417 2.22 -5.34 18.06
C ALA A 417 0.94 -6.16 18.34
N HIS A 418 0.41 -6.88 17.35
CA HIS A 418 -0.80 -7.69 17.51
C HIS A 418 -0.75 -8.96 16.62
N ASP A 419 0.41 -9.60 16.52
CA ASP A 419 0.66 -10.70 15.58
C ASP A 419 -0.31 -11.88 15.74
N ALA A 420 -0.52 -12.35 16.97
CA ALA A 420 -1.42 -13.46 17.28
C ALA A 420 -2.87 -13.22 16.82
N TYR A 421 -3.31 -11.96 16.84
CA TYR A 421 -4.62 -11.58 16.32
C TYR A 421 -4.69 -11.72 14.81
N TRP A 422 -3.69 -11.22 14.09
CA TRP A 422 -3.65 -11.28 12.63
C TRP A 422 -3.50 -12.70 12.08
N THR A 423 -2.86 -13.60 12.83
CA THR A 423 -2.72 -15.02 12.47
C THR A 423 -3.93 -15.87 12.90
N THR A 424 -4.92 -15.31 13.58
CA THR A 424 -6.14 -16.04 13.97
C THR A 424 -7.00 -16.33 12.73
N PRO A 425 -7.33 -17.61 12.40
CA PRO A 425 -7.90 -17.94 11.10
C PRO A 425 -9.20 -17.21 10.70
N PRO A 426 -10.19 -16.99 11.61
CA PRO A 426 -11.34 -16.14 11.29
C PRO A 426 -10.98 -14.69 10.93
N ILE A 427 -9.98 -14.09 11.61
CA ILE A 427 -9.51 -12.73 11.35
C ILE A 427 -8.84 -12.66 9.97
N ALA A 428 -7.93 -13.60 9.70
CA ALA A 428 -7.24 -13.70 8.41
C ALA A 428 -8.22 -13.95 7.25
N ALA A 429 -9.23 -14.81 7.43
CA ALA A 429 -10.27 -15.03 6.42
C ALA A 429 -11.08 -13.76 6.12
N ALA A 430 -11.42 -12.99 7.16
CA ALA A 430 -12.11 -11.71 7.00
C ALA A 430 -11.23 -10.66 6.27
N ALA A 431 -9.92 -10.65 6.55
CA ALA A 431 -8.95 -9.81 5.85
C ALA A 431 -8.86 -10.14 4.35
N VAL A 432 -8.77 -11.43 3.99
CA VAL A 432 -8.81 -11.88 2.58
C VAL A 432 -10.09 -11.43 1.90
N ALA A 433 -11.26 -11.66 2.52
CA ALA A 433 -12.55 -11.30 1.94
C ALA A 433 -12.66 -9.79 1.64
N ARG A 434 -12.17 -8.94 2.56
CA ARG A 434 -12.14 -7.49 2.35
C ARG A 434 -11.11 -7.06 1.31
N TYR A 435 -9.97 -7.75 1.24
CA TYR A 435 -8.96 -7.52 0.22
C TYR A 435 -9.51 -7.79 -1.19
N GLU A 436 -10.20 -8.91 -1.40
CA GLU A 436 -10.79 -9.24 -2.70
C GLU A 436 -11.81 -8.18 -3.14
N GLN A 437 -12.68 -7.75 -2.23
CA GLN A 437 -13.60 -6.62 -2.45
C GLN A 437 -12.86 -5.33 -2.81
N PHE A 438 -11.82 -4.98 -2.04
CA PHE A 438 -11.01 -3.80 -2.28
C PHE A 438 -10.34 -3.82 -3.67
N MET A 439 -9.84 -4.98 -4.12
CA MET A 439 -9.26 -5.13 -5.45
C MET A 439 -10.32 -4.95 -6.55
N ALA A 440 -11.54 -5.46 -6.36
CA ALA A 440 -12.63 -5.25 -7.30
C ALA A 440 -13.06 -3.79 -7.42
N LEU A 441 -12.86 -2.96 -6.39
CA LEU A 441 -13.14 -1.51 -6.45
C LEU A 441 -12.23 -0.74 -7.42
N HIS A 442 -11.07 -1.29 -7.78
CA HIS A 442 -10.15 -0.68 -8.74
C HIS A 442 -10.66 -0.76 -10.18
N LYS A 443 -11.66 -1.61 -10.44
CA LYS A 443 -12.24 -1.76 -11.76
C LYS A 443 -13.03 -0.50 -12.14
N GLY A 444 -12.54 0.24 -13.13
CA GLY A 444 -13.21 1.43 -13.65
C GLY A 444 -12.99 2.71 -12.83
N THR A 445 -12.17 2.66 -11.77
CA THR A 445 -11.64 3.83 -11.06
C THR A 445 -10.30 4.20 -11.69
N THR A 446 -10.31 5.20 -12.58
CA THR A 446 -9.11 5.58 -13.35
C THR A 446 -8.34 6.76 -12.76
N THR A 447 -8.88 7.45 -11.75
CA THR A 447 -8.35 8.76 -11.34
C THR A 447 -8.04 8.93 -9.85
N THR A 448 -8.64 8.16 -8.95
CA THR A 448 -8.50 8.37 -7.49
C THR A 448 -7.84 7.17 -6.81
N PRO A 449 -6.71 7.35 -6.12
CA PRO A 449 -6.03 6.29 -5.40
C PRO A 449 -6.89 5.80 -4.23
N LEU A 450 -7.02 4.49 -4.08
CA LEU A 450 -7.73 3.89 -2.95
C LEU A 450 -6.75 3.59 -1.82
N THR A 451 -7.16 3.82 -0.58
CA THR A 451 -6.36 3.61 0.62
C THR A 451 -6.84 2.39 1.39
N PRO A 452 -6.02 1.34 1.58
CA PRO A 452 -6.40 0.15 2.30
C PRO A 452 -6.49 0.37 3.83
N THR A 453 -7.32 -0.42 4.52
CA THR A 453 -7.18 -0.66 5.95
C THR A 453 -6.08 -1.70 6.22
N LEU A 454 -5.60 -1.81 7.46
CA LEU A 454 -4.50 -2.72 7.84
C LEU A 454 -4.77 -4.18 7.47
N ASP A 455 -5.99 -4.65 7.66
CA ASP A 455 -6.41 -6.01 7.27
C ASP A 455 -6.33 -6.23 5.76
N ILE A 456 -6.73 -5.23 4.95
CA ILE A 456 -6.60 -5.29 3.50
C ILE A 456 -5.11 -5.24 3.12
N ALA A 457 -4.32 -4.38 3.77
CA ALA A 457 -2.90 -4.22 3.49
C ALA A 457 -2.11 -5.49 3.78
N VAL A 458 -2.37 -6.18 4.89
CA VAL A 458 -1.66 -7.42 5.23
C VAL A 458 -2.00 -8.55 4.24
N ALA A 459 -3.27 -8.70 3.86
CA ALA A 459 -3.69 -9.66 2.85
C ALA A 459 -3.09 -9.32 1.47
N TRP A 460 -3.07 -8.04 1.11
CA TRP A 460 -2.49 -7.56 -0.14
C TRP A 460 -0.98 -7.83 -0.20
N CYS A 461 -0.23 -7.54 0.87
CA CYS A 461 1.19 -7.86 0.94
C CYS A 461 1.44 -9.37 0.86
N ALA A 462 0.66 -10.17 1.59
CA ALA A 462 0.75 -11.63 1.51
C ALA A 462 0.52 -12.13 0.06
N HIS A 463 -0.45 -11.58 -0.68
CA HIS A 463 -0.65 -11.95 -2.08
C HIS A 463 0.50 -11.52 -2.99
N ARG A 464 1.09 -10.32 -2.78
CA ARG A 464 2.24 -9.84 -3.57
C ARG A 464 3.50 -10.68 -3.37
N THR A 465 3.59 -11.47 -2.31
CA THR A 465 4.62 -12.53 -2.18
C THR A 465 4.42 -13.73 -3.12
N GLN A 466 3.38 -13.71 -3.95
CA GLN A 466 3.12 -14.65 -5.04
C GLN A 466 2.96 -13.87 -6.36
N PRO A 467 4.05 -13.32 -6.94
CA PRO A 467 3.97 -12.30 -7.98
C PRO A 467 3.12 -12.71 -9.20
N SER A 468 3.29 -13.95 -9.68
CA SER A 468 2.52 -14.46 -10.82
C SER A 468 1.02 -14.57 -10.52
N ALA A 469 0.65 -15.11 -9.35
CA ALA A 469 -0.75 -15.21 -8.94
C ALA A 469 -1.37 -13.82 -8.73
N TYR A 470 -0.62 -12.91 -8.10
CA TYR A 470 -1.03 -11.52 -7.88
C TYR A 470 -1.32 -10.79 -9.18
N VAL A 471 -0.42 -10.91 -10.17
CA VAL A 471 -0.56 -10.25 -11.47
C VAL A 471 -1.78 -10.79 -12.21
N VAL A 472 -1.95 -12.11 -12.29
CA VAL A 472 -3.12 -12.74 -12.92
C VAL A 472 -4.41 -12.26 -12.28
N TYR A 473 -4.48 -12.28 -10.94
CA TYR A 473 -5.66 -11.84 -10.21
C TYR A 473 -5.95 -10.35 -10.43
N SER A 474 -4.94 -9.50 -10.22
CA SER A 474 -5.07 -8.05 -10.35
C SER A 474 -5.54 -7.64 -11.75
N THR A 475 -4.95 -8.20 -12.80
CA THR A 475 -5.35 -7.92 -14.18
C THR A 475 -6.78 -8.39 -14.46
N THR A 476 -7.19 -9.52 -13.86
CA THR A 476 -8.56 -10.04 -14.00
C THR A 476 -9.61 -9.17 -13.31
N VAL A 477 -9.35 -8.73 -12.07
CA VAL A 477 -10.36 -8.03 -11.26
C VAL A 477 -10.31 -6.51 -11.41
N ALA A 478 -9.12 -5.92 -11.55
CA ALA A 478 -8.91 -4.48 -11.63
C ALA A 478 -8.64 -3.97 -13.06
N GLY A 479 -8.33 -4.86 -14.01
CA GLY A 479 -7.99 -4.49 -15.39
C GLY A 479 -6.51 -4.16 -15.63
N GLY A 480 -5.67 -4.32 -14.60
CA GLY A 480 -4.21 -4.23 -14.68
C GLY A 480 -3.58 -4.52 -13.31
N VAL A 481 -2.25 -4.54 -13.25
CA VAL A 481 -1.53 -4.67 -11.98
C VAL A 481 -1.72 -3.41 -11.13
N VAL A 482 -2.36 -3.57 -9.96
CA VAL A 482 -2.53 -2.47 -9.00
C VAL A 482 -1.20 -2.26 -8.28
N ALA A 483 -0.69 -1.03 -8.32
CA ALA A 483 0.49 -0.62 -7.55
C ALA A 483 0.06 -0.02 -6.21
N SER A 484 0.94 -0.07 -5.20
CA SER A 484 0.75 0.71 -3.98
C SER A 484 0.82 2.20 -4.34
N ALA A 485 -0.17 2.99 -3.92
CA ALA A 485 -0.17 4.42 -4.20
C ALA A 485 1.06 5.10 -3.58
N THR A 486 1.77 5.88 -4.38
CA THR A 486 2.87 6.74 -3.95
C THR A 486 2.37 8.18 -4.01
N GLU A 487 2.37 8.88 -2.88
CA GLU A 487 2.20 10.35 -2.82
C GLU A 487 0.78 10.89 -3.06
N THR A 488 -0.21 10.43 -2.30
CA THR A 488 -1.49 11.13 -2.20
C THR A 488 -1.85 11.31 -0.73
N ASP A 489 -2.51 12.41 -0.39
CA ASP A 489 -3.09 12.63 0.94
C ASP A 489 -3.94 11.40 1.32
N ALA A 490 -3.39 10.60 2.23
CA ALA A 490 -3.97 9.32 2.64
C ALA A 490 -5.35 9.51 3.28
N ALA A 491 -5.60 10.67 3.91
CA ALA A 491 -6.90 10.98 4.51
C ALA A 491 -7.96 11.24 3.43
N THR A 492 -7.61 12.01 2.39
CA THR A 492 -8.51 12.26 1.25
C THR A 492 -8.81 10.97 0.48
N ALA A 493 -7.77 10.21 0.13
CA ALA A 493 -7.90 8.92 -0.55
C ALA A 493 -8.71 7.89 0.27
N TYR A 494 -8.62 7.94 1.60
CA TYR A 494 -9.45 7.13 2.49
C TYR A 494 -10.94 7.52 2.45
N VAL A 495 -11.28 8.81 2.46
CA VAL A 495 -12.67 9.27 2.30
C VAL A 495 -13.28 8.79 0.97
N GLU A 496 -12.50 8.88 -0.10
CA GLU A 496 -12.89 8.39 -1.43
C GLU A 496 -13.10 6.87 -1.43
N THR A 497 -12.21 6.13 -0.77
CA THR A 497 -12.33 4.68 -0.60
C THR A 497 -13.59 4.30 0.17
N CYS A 498 -13.85 4.97 1.29
CA CYS A 498 -15.07 4.77 2.08
C CYS A 498 -16.34 5.01 1.26
N THR A 499 -16.34 6.04 0.43
CA THR A 499 -17.46 6.40 -0.44
C THR A 499 -17.66 5.36 -1.54
N ALA A 500 -16.58 4.94 -2.20
CA ALA A 500 -16.59 3.90 -3.23
C ALA A 500 -17.09 2.57 -2.65
N TRP A 501 -16.60 2.18 -1.46
CA TRP A 501 -17.02 0.98 -0.75
C TRP A 501 -18.50 1.01 -0.39
N THR A 502 -18.97 2.12 0.20
CA THR A 502 -20.38 2.30 0.56
C THR A 502 -21.28 2.19 -0.68
N LYS A 503 -20.86 2.79 -1.79
CA LYS A 503 -21.60 2.73 -3.06
C LYS A 503 -21.65 1.32 -3.64
N ALA A 504 -20.53 0.59 -3.62
CA ALA A 504 -20.42 -0.74 -4.23
C ALA A 504 -21.14 -1.83 -3.41
N TYR A 505 -21.01 -1.77 -2.08
CA TYR A 505 -21.41 -2.88 -1.20
C TYR A 505 -22.56 -2.51 -0.26
N GLY A 506 -22.94 -1.23 -0.16
CA GLY A 506 -23.93 -0.77 0.79
C GLY A 506 -23.47 -0.86 2.26
N ASP A 507 -22.20 -1.17 2.50
CA ASP A 507 -21.62 -1.43 3.81
C ASP A 507 -20.68 -0.31 4.26
N ALA A 508 -20.40 -0.25 5.56
CA ALA A 508 -19.35 0.62 6.09
C ALA A 508 -17.96 0.03 5.79
N TYR A 509 -17.03 0.88 5.35
CA TYR A 509 -15.64 0.47 5.11
C TYR A 509 -14.89 0.22 6.42
N SER A 510 -15.14 1.06 7.43
CA SER A 510 -14.51 1.02 8.76
C SER A 510 -15.38 1.76 9.78
N SER A 511 -15.07 1.62 11.07
CA SER A 511 -15.59 2.50 12.13
C SER A 511 -14.88 3.85 12.22
N PHE A 512 -13.70 3.99 11.63
CA PHE A 512 -12.91 5.20 11.71
C PHE A 512 -13.61 6.32 10.95
N VAL A 513 -13.96 7.40 11.65
CA VAL A 513 -14.68 8.55 11.10
C VAL A 513 -13.67 9.64 10.71
N PRO A 514 -13.48 9.94 9.41
CA PRO A 514 -12.61 11.02 8.98
C PRO A 514 -13.24 12.38 9.33
N THR A 515 -12.39 13.37 9.63
CA THR A 515 -12.78 14.73 10.06
C THR A 515 -13.42 15.56 8.95
N THR A 516 -13.21 15.21 7.68
CA THR A 516 -13.60 16.01 6.49
C THR A 516 -14.74 15.39 5.67
N GLY A 517 -15.45 14.39 6.20
CA GLY A 517 -16.49 13.67 5.44
C GLY A 517 -17.73 14.51 5.09
N ASP A 518 -18.21 14.38 3.85
CA ASP A 518 -19.40 15.08 3.29
C ASP A 518 -20.75 14.43 3.69
N GLY A 519 -20.74 13.48 4.62
CA GLY A 519 -21.92 12.77 5.11
C GLY A 519 -22.42 11.64 4.20
N LYS A 520 -21.78 11.35 3.06
CA LYS A 520 -22.19 10.24 2.17
C LYS A 520 -21.69 8.87 2.61
N MET A 521 -20.72 8.82 3.53
CA MET A 521 -20.17 7.59 4.06
C MET A 521 -21.10 6.96 5.10
N ARG A 522 -21.25 5.63 5.04
CA ARG A 522 -21.95 4.88 6.09
C ARG A 522 -21.01 4.63 7.27
N VAL A 523 -21.36 5.15 8.45
CA VAL A 523 -20.66 4.88 9.71
C VAL A 523 -21.46 3.86 10.53
N PRO A 524 -20.84 2.74 10.94
CA PRO A 524 -21.53 1.74 11.76
C PRO A 524 -21.71 2.27 13.18
N ARG A 525 -22.80 1.89 13.86
CA ARG A 525 -23.13 2.39 15.20
C ARG A 525 -23.27 1.28 16.23
N GLY A 526 -22.97 1.62 17.49
CA GLY A 526 -23.08 0.70 18.62
C GLY A 526 -22.27 -0.58 18.40
N ASP A 527 -22.90 -1.72 18.64
CA ASP A 527 -22.32 -3.06 18.48
C ASP A 527 -22.05 -3.48 17.03
N SER A 528 -22.53 -2.71 16.05
CA SER A 528 -22.20 -2.94 14.63
C SER A 528 -20.86 -2.32 14.22
N ARG A 529 -20.22 -1.55 15.11
CA ARG A 529 -18.88 -0.99 14.91
C ARG A 529 -17.84 -2.11 14.80
N PHE A 530 -16.83 -1.86 13.98
CA PHE A 530 -15.53 -2.53 14.02
C PHE A 530 -14.87 -2.21 15.36
N PHE A 531 -15.11 -3.08 16.35
CA PHE A 531 -14.56 -2.97 17.69
C PHE A 531 -13.03 -2.96 17.66
N GLY A 532 -12.40 -2.06 18.43
CA GLY A 532 -10.95 -1.95 18.53
C GLY A 532 -10.31 -0.95 17.55
N VAL A 533 -11.05 -0.45 16.55
CA VAL A 533 -10.51 0.56 15.61
C VAL A 533 -10.22 1.89 16.32
N ASP A 534 -11.12 2.32 17.20
CA ASP A 534 -10.98 3.54 18.01
C ASP A 534 -11.04 3.24 19.52
N ASP A 535 -10.99 1.97 19.90
CA ASP A 535 -11.12 1.51 21.28
C ASP A 535 -9.77 0.95 21.77
N ALA A 536 -9.32 1.38 22.95
CA ALA A 536 -8.10 0.82 23.53
C ALA A 536 -8.36 -0.62 24.00
N LEU A 537 -7.53 -1.56 23.55
CA LEU A 537 -7.70 -2.99 23.82
C LEU A 537 -6.80 -3.46 24.96
N SER A 538 -7.29 -4.44 25.72
CA SER A 538 -6.48 -5.13 26.73
C SER A 538 -5.40 -5.99 26.06
N ARG A 539 -4.27 -6.26 26.73
CA ARG A 539 -3.28 -7.23 26.22
C ARG A 539 -3.96 -8.59 26.03
N PHE A 540 -3.67 -9.25 24.90
CA PHE A 540 -4.16 -10.59 24.58
C PHE A 540 -3.55 -11.70 25.48
N GLN A 541 -2.71 -11.33 26.44
CA GLN A 541 -2.07 -12.23 27.41
C GLN A 541 -2.60 -11.93 28.81
N HIS A 542 -3.01 -12.98 29.53
CA HIS A 542 -3.59 -13.02 30.88
C HIS A 542 -2.65 -12.52 32.01
N THR A 543 -1.92 -11.44 31.82
CA THR A 543 -1.17 -10.82 32.92
C THR A 543 -2.03 -9.71 33.53
N ASP A 544 -2.49 -9.95 34.75
CA ASP A 544 -3.25 -9.05 35.64
C ASP A 544 -2.46 -7.78 36.03
N ASP A 545 -1.98 -7.01 35.05
CA ASP A 545 -1.39 -5.69 35.30
C ASP A 545 -2.35 -4.59 34.83
N ASN A 546 -2.72 -3.75 35.79
CA ASN A 546 -4.04 -3.12 35.84
C ASN A 546 -4.15 -1.78 35.08
N ASP A 547 -3.26 -1.49 34.11
CA ASP A 547 -3.34 -0.21 33.37
C ASP A 547 -2.62 -0.17 32.00
N ASP A 548 -2.73 -1.24 31.18
CA ASP A 548 -2.03 -1.30 29.88
C ASP A 548 -2.96 -1.48 28.67
N ARG A 549 -4.00 -0.63 28.61
CA ARG A 549 -4.87 -0.54 27.43
C ARG A 549 -4.21 0.34 26.37
N ALA A 550 -3.97 -0.22 25.20
CA ALA A 550 -3.38 0.49 24.07
C ALA A 550 -4.23 0.33 22.82
N LEU A 551 -4.21 1.33 21.93
CA LEU A 551 -4.75 1.19 20.58
C LEU A 551 -3.89 0.19 19.81
N ARG A 552 -4.53 -0.77 19.14
CA ARG A 552 -3.86 -1.79 18.32
C ARG A 552 -4.51 -1.85 16.95
N GLY A 553 -3.73 -2.23 15.94
CA GLY A 553 -4.27 -2.49 14.62
C GLY A 553 -5.26 -3.67 14.67
N VAL A 554 -6.45 -3.45 14.11
CA VAL A 554 -7.50 -4.48 13.94
C VAL A 554 -8.18 -4.34 12.57
N ILE A 555 -9.15 -5.21 12.27
CA ILE A 555 -9.90 -5.11 11.01
C ILE A 555 -10.58 -3.74 10.95
N GLY A 556 -10.36 -3.04 9.84
CA GLY A 556 -10.92 -1.70 9.60
C GLY A 556 -10.01 -0.56 10.06
N THR A 557 -8.92 -0.78 10.80
CA THR A 557 -8.00 0.30 11.17
C THR A 557 -7.34 0.87 9.90
N PRO A 558 -7.38 2.18 9.63
CA PRO A 558 -6.72 2.77 8.47
C PRO A 558 -5.20 2.58 8.52
N ILE A 559 -4.56 2.31 7.37
CA ILE A 559 -3.11 2.04 7.31
C ILE A 559 -2.23 3.22 7.77
N PHE A 560 -2.74 4.44 7.65
CA PHE A 560 -2.05 5.67 8.06
C PHE A 560 -2.33 6.07 9.53
N ASP A 561 -3.11 5.29 10.28
CA ASP A 561 -3.39 5.60 11.67
C ASP A 561 -2.13 5.39 12.53
N THR A 562 -1.44 6.48 12.84
CA THR A 562 -0.19 6.42 13.61
C THR A 562 -0.39 6.12 15.09
N ARG A 563 -1.63 6.15 15.60
CA ARG A 563 -1.94 5.91 17.02
C ARG A 563 -1.71 4.45 17.43
N VAL A 564 -1.80 3.52 16.48
CA VAL A 564 -1.58 2.08 16.72
C VAL A 564 -0.12 1.65 16.62
N ALA A 565 0.78 2.55 16.23
CA ALA A 565 2.21 2.27 16.14
C ALA A 565 2.89 2.37 17.53
N PRO A 566 3.66 1.35 17.97
CA PRO A 566 4.40 1.43 19.22
C PRO A 566 5.36 2.64 19.24
N SER A 567 5.62 3.19 20.43
CA SER A 567 6.47 4.38 20.61
C SER A 567 7.90 4.17 20.10
N GLU A 568 8.46 2.98 20.28
CA GLU A 568 9.81 2.60 19.81
C GLU A 568 9.93 2.77 18.29
N TRP A 569 8.94 2.30 17.53
CA TRP A 569 8.92 2.43 16.07
C TRP A 569 8.78 3.88 15.61
N ARG A 570 8.04 4.70 16.35
CA ARG A 570 7.91 6.14 16.07
C ARG A 570 9.23 6.89 16.26
N GLN A 571 10.12 6.40 17.12
CA GLN A 571 11.45 6.99 17.32
C GLN A 571 12.46 6.51 16.27
N LEU A 572 12.38 5.25 15.84
CA LEU A 572 13.32 4.63 14.91
C LEU A 572 13.09 5.02 13.44
N LEU A 573 11.83 5.22 13.05
CA LEU A 573 11.46 5.52 11.68
C LEU A 573 11.15 7.01 11.54
N PRO A 574 11.55 7.65 10.42
CA PRO A 574 11.18 9.04 10.17
C PRO A 574 9.66 9.17 10.17
N HIS A 575 9.14 10.15 10.89
CA HIS A 575 7.78 10.62 10.64
C HIS A 575 7.76 11.26 9.26
N ASP A 576 6.78 10.90 8.43
CA ASP A 576 6.56 11.63 7.18
C ASP A 576 6.23 13.08 7.56
N SER A 577 7.23 13.96 7.49
CA SER A 577 7.04 15.42 7.46
C SER A 577 6.38 15.89 6.16
N ALA A 578 6.11 14.94 5.24
CA ALA A 578 5.24 15.08 4.09
C ALA A 578 3.93 14.29 4.32
N SER A 579 3.19 14.69 5.36
CA SER A 579 1.73 14.65 5.34
C SER A 579 1.33 16.11 5.60
N PRO A 580 0.88 16.80 4.55
CA PRO A 580 -0.50 16.71 4.07
C PRO A 580 -0.65 15.86 2.80
#